data_AF-A0A7J2T806-F1
#
_entry.id   AF-A0A7J2T806-F1
#
_cell.length_a   1.000
_cell.length_b   1.000
_cell.length_c   1.000
_cell.angle_alpha   90.00
_cell.angle_beta   90.00
_cell.angle_gamma   90.00
#
_symmetry.space_group_name_H-M   'P 1'
#
loop_
_entity.id
_entity.type
_entity.pdbx_description
1 polymer ?
#
loop_
_entity_poly.entity_id
_entity_poly.type
_entity_poly.pdbx_seq_one_letter_code
_entity_poly.pdbx_strand_id
1 'polypeptide(L)'
;MRWRTKTVYPFTAIVGQEKMKTALILNVINPRIGGVLLRGEKGTGKSLAVRALADLLPEIEVVADCPFNCDPSNAKEMCDLCSSRAASGEKLPVAKKRV
;
A
#
# COMPACT_ATOMS: atom_id res chain seq x y z
N MET A 1 -9.19 6.77 16.09
CA MET A 1 -8.86 8.09 15.50
C MET A 1 -9.00 7.98 13.98
N ARG A 2 -10.13 8.47 13.45
CA ARG A 2 -10.59 8.23 12.07
C ARG A 2 -10.09 9.39 11.19
N TRP A 3 -8.97 9.21 10.51
CA TRP A 3 -8.41 10.21 9.57
C TRP A 3 -9.34 10.34 8.37
N ARG A 4 -10.21 11.33 8.45
CA ARG A 4 -11.24 11.68 7.48
C ARG A 4 -10.54 12.28 6.24
N THR A 5 -10.48 11.51 5.16
CA THR A 5 -10.34 11.93 3.75
C THR A 5 -9.42 13.12 3.48
N LYS A 6 -8.11 12.89 3.41
CA LYS A 6 -7.24 13.77 2.61
C LYS A 6 -7.76 13.67 1.18
N THR A 7 -8.22 14.77 0.58
CA THR A 7 -8.60 14.78 -0.83
C THR A 7 -7.38 14.41 -1.67
N VAL A 8 -7.35 13.18 -2.19
CA VAL A 8 -6.27 12.71 -3.06
C VAL A 8 -6.59 13.13 -4.48
N TYR A 9 -5.60 13.64 -5.21
CA TYR A 9 -5.78 13.98 -6.61
C TYR A 9 -5.96 12.70 -7.45
N PRO A 10 -6.96 12.60 -8.33
CA PRO A 10 -7.21 11.38 -9.08
C PRO A 10 -6.02 10.99 -9.98
N PHE A 11 -5.61 9.72 -9.95
CA PHE A 11 -4.47 9.25 -10.76
C PHE A 11 -4.71 9.44 -12.27
N THR A 12 -5.95 9.25 -12.71
CA THR A 12 -6.37 9.44 -14.11
C THR A 12 -6.37 10.90 -14.55
N ALA A 13 -6.48 11.85 -13.62
CA ALA A 13 -6.45 13.28 -13.91
C ALA A 13 -5.02 13.84 -14.09
N ILE A 14 -3.98 13.04 -13.82
CA ILE A 14 -2.59 13.45 -14.02
C ILE A 14 -2.34 13.58 -15.53
N VAL A 15 -1.98 14.78 -15.97
CA VAL A 15 -1.71 15.03 -17.40
C VAL A 15 -0.27 14.62 -17.75
N GLY A 16 -0.12 13.87 -18.85
CA GLY A 16 1.17 13.38 -19.32
C GLY A 16 1.84 12.39 -18.36
N GLN A 17 3.17 12.38 -18.34
CA GLN A 17 3.98 11.47 -17.51
C GLN A 17 3.70 9.98 -17.76
N GLU A 18 3.38 9.61 -19.01
CA GLU A 18 2.95 8.25 -19.37
C GLU A 18 3.96 7.18 -18.96
N LYS A 19 5.27 7.42 -19.12
CA LYS A 19 6.31 6.49 -18.65
C LYS A 19 6.25 6.23 -17.15
N MET A 20 6.01 7.27 -16.34
CA MET A 20 5.88 7.13 -14.89
C MET A 20 4.61 6.36 -14.53
N LYS A 21 3.47 6.71 -15.14
CA LYS A 21 2.19 6.02 -14.89
C LYS A 21 2.30 4.54 -15.23
N THR A 22 2.83 4.20 -16.40
CA THR A 22 3.01 2.82 -16.83
C THR A 22 3.93 2.07 -15.89
N ALA A 23 5.07 2.63 -15.50
CA ALA A 23 5.99 1.99 -14.56
C ALA A 23 5.32 1.68 -13.22
N LEU A 24 4.54 2.62 -12.69
CA LEU A 24 3.81 2.44 -11.44
C LEU A 24 2.69 1.39 -11.56
N ILE A 25 1.90 1.40 -12.64
CA ILE A 25 0.84 0.42 -12.88
C ILE A 25 1.46 -0.99 -13.00
N LEU A 26 2.54 -1.14 -13.77
CA LEU A 26 3.22 -2.43 -13.92
C LEU A 26 3.74 -2.94 -12.59
N ASN A 27 4.26 -2.07 -11.73
CA ASN A 27 4.75 -2.45 -10.42
C ASN A 27 3.63 -2.94 -9.48
N VAL A 28 2.44 -2.33 -9.56
CA VAL A 28 1.26 -2.79 -8.83
C VAL A 28 0.79 -4.16 -9.35
N ILE A 29 0.78 -4.36 -10.66
CA ILE A 29 0.37 -5.64 -11.27
C ILE A 29 1.34 -6.77 -10.91
N ASN A 30 2.64 -6.48 -10.94
CA ASN A 30 3.67 -7.46 -10.62
C ASN A 30 4.75 -6.85 -9.70
N PRO A 31 4.62 -7.00 -8.38
CA PRO A 31 5.61 -6.51 -7.41
C PRO A 31 6.99 -7.15 -7.57
N ARG A 32 7.12 -8.30 -8.25
CA ARG A 32 8.42 -8.95 -8.51
C ARG A 32 9.32 -8.18 -9.47
N ILE A 33 8.78 -7.18 -10.17
CA ILE A 33 9.56 -6.21 -10.96
C ILE A 33 10.53 -5.43 -10.04
N GLY A 34 10.25 -5.37 -8.74
CA GLY A 34 11.07 -4.68 -7.76
C GLY A 34 10.50 -3.31 -7.42
N GLY A 35 11.31 -2.26 -7.50
CA GLY A 35 10.90 -0.89 -7.21
C GLY A 35 11.07 0.05 -8.41
N VAL A 36 10.30 1.14 -8.43
CA VAL A 36 10.39 2.17 -9.48
C VAL A 36 11.13 3.39 -8.95
N LEU A 37 12.25 3.76 -9.59
CA LEU A 37 13.00 4.98 -9.26
C LEU A 37 12.50 6.18 -10.07
N LEU A 38 11.80 7.12 -9.42
CA LEU A 38 11.26 8.33 -10.06
C LEU A 38 12.21 9.53 -9.93
N ARG A 39 12.97 9.84 -11.00
CA ARG A 39 13.84 11.03 -11.10
C ARG A 39 13.14 12.21 -11.78
N GLY A 40 13.60 13.43 -11.50
CA GLY A 40 12.98 14.68 -11.96
C GLY A 40 13.05 15.81 -10.93
N GLU A 41 12.66 17.01 -11.34
CA GLU A 41 12.74 18.21 -10.51
C GLU A 41 11.65 18.29 -9.43
N LYS A 42 11.83 19.19 -8.45
CA LYS A 42 10.81 19.48 -7.45
C LYS A 42 9.58 20.07 -8.16
N GLY A 43 8.37 19.69 -7.71
CA GLY A 43 7.12 20.19 -8.29
C GLY A 43 6.56 19.37 -9.45
N THR A 44 7.26 18.32 -9.90
CA THR A 44 6.81 17.44 -11.01
C THR A 44 5.70 16.46 -10.65
N GLY A 45 5.20 16.45 -9.40
CA GLY A 45 4.06 15.61 -9.01
C GLY A 45 4.39 14.14 -8.74
N LYS A 46 5.67 13.75 -8.57
CA LYS A 46 6.06 12.34 -8.29
C LYS A 46 5.35 11.73 -7.08
N SER A 47 5.42 12.39 -5.93
CA SER A 47 4.75 11.91 -4.70
C SER A 47 3.24 12.10 -4.76
N LEU A 48 2.73 12.96 -5.65
CA LEU A 48 1.29 13.08 -5.91
C LEU A 48 0.81 11.82 -6.63
N ALA A 49 1.49 11.40 -7.69
CA ALA A 49 1.15 10.22 -8.47
C ALA A 49 1.16 8.92 -7.65
N VAL A 50 2.15 8.74 -6.79
CA VAL A 50 2.23 7.56 -5.91
C VAL A 50 1.04 7.52 -4.94
N ARG A 51 0.67 8.65 -4.33
CA ARG A 51 -0.49 8.73 -3.42
C ARG A 51 -1.82 8.54 -4.16
N ALA A 52 -1.93 9.12 -5.35
CA ALA A 52 -3.08 8.97 -6.23
C ALA A 52 -3.30 7.51 -6.63
N LEU A 53 -2.22 6.77 -6.86
CA LEU A 53 -2.28 5.35 -7.16
C LEU A 53 -2.66 4.52 -5.94
N ALA A 54 -2.07 4.79 -4.77
CA ALA A 54 -2.38 4.09 -3.53
C ALA A 54 -3.86 4.20 -3.16
N ASP A 55 -4.48 5.36 -3.42
CA ASP A 55 -5.91 5.56 -3.19
C ASP A 55 -6.83 4.78 -4.15
N LEU A 56 -6.32 4.33 -5.29
CA LEU A 56 -7.08 3.45 -6.19
C LEU A 56 -7.02 1.97 -5.78
N LEU A 57 -6.06 1.59 -4.93
CA LEU A 57 -5.88 0.20 -4.54
C LEU A 57 -6.99 -0.24 -3.57
N PRO A 58 -7.41 -1.51 -3.64
CA PRO A 58 -8.38 -2.05 -2.70
C PRO A 58 -7.82 -2.03 -1.28
N GLU A 59 -8.72 -1.98 -0.30
CA GLU A 59 -8.35 -2.18 1.09
C GLU A 59 -7.84 -3.61 1.29
N ILE A 60 -6.77 -3.75 2.07
CA ILE A 60 -6.19 -5.04 2.43
C ILE A 60 -6.62 -5.45 3.83
N GLU A 61 -6.67 -6.75 4.08
CA GLU A 61 -6.91 -7.31 5.41
C GLU A 61 -5.60 -7.35 6.17
N VAL A 62 -5.60 -6.76 7.36
CA VAL A 62 -4.41 -6.64 8.20
C VAL A 62 -4.76 -6.98 9.64
N VAL A 63 -3.77 -7.46 10.39
CA VAL A 63 -3.90 -7.61 11.84
C VAL A 63 -4.07 -6.22 12.48
N ALA A 64 -5.22 -5.99 13.11
CA ALA A 64 -5.72 -4.66 13.51
C ALA A 64 -4.82 -3.93 14.50
N ASP A 65 -4.13 -4.66 15.36
CA ASP A 65 -3.23 -4.18 16.39
C ASP A 65 -1.74 -4.28 15.99
N CYS A 66 -1.45 -4.71 14.75
CA CYS A 66 -0.08 -4.81 14.26
C CYS A 66 0.38 -3.51 13.57
N PRO A 67 1.49 -2.88 14.02
CA PRO A 67 2.02 -1.68 13.38
C PRO A 67 2.59 -1.94 11.99
N PHE A 68 2.92 -3.20 11.67
CA PHE A 68 3.49 -3.62 10.40
C PHE A 68 2.43 -4.04 9.36
N ASN A 69 1.14 -3.97 9.71
CA ASN A 69 0.04 -4.38 8.83
C ASN A 69 0.19 -5.84 8.31
N CYS A 70 0.59 -6.76 9.19
CA CYS A 70 0.77 -8.17 8.82
C CYS A 70 -0.50 -8.78 8.23
N ASP A 71 -0.33 -9.64 7.23
CA ASP A 71 -1.42 -10.40 6.62
C ASP A 71 -1.90 -11.51 7.58
N PRO A 72 -3.18 -11.53 7.98
CA PRO A 72 -3.74 -12.56 8.87
C PRO A 72 -3.78 -13.96 8.23
N SER A 73 -3.77 -14.04 6.90
CA SER A 73 -3.86 -15.27 6.12
C SER A 73 -2.50 -15.90 5.82
N ASN A 74 -1.40 -15.14 5.94
CA ASN A 74 -0.05 -15.60 5.61
C ASN A 74 0.91 -15.50 6.80
N ALA A 75 0.99 -16.59 7.58
CA ALA A 75 1.86 -16.68 8.75
C ALA A 75 3.37 -16.49 8.45
N LYS A 76 3.82 -16.71 7.20
CA LYS A 76 5.23 -16.52 6.81
C LYS A 76 5.62 -15.06 6.64
N GLU A 77 4.64 -14.18 6.42
CA GLU A 77 4.83 -12.73 6.25
C GLU A 77 4.44 -11.94 7.51
N MET A 78 4.11 -12.66 8.60
CA MET A 78 3.85 -12.07 9.90
C MET A 78 5.15 -11.67 10.59
N CYS A 79 5.08 -10.59 11.38
CA CYS A 79 6.14 -10.26 12.33
C CYS A 79 6.18 -11.28 13.48
N ASP A 80 7.29 -11.30 14.24
CA ASP A 80 7.52 -12.24 15.34
C ASP A 80 6.39 -12.25 16.39
N LEU A 81 5.76 -11.09 16.61
CA LEU A 81 4.69 -10.95 17.59
C LEU A 81 3.37 -11.54 17.10
N CYS A 82 3.03 -11.33 15.82
CA CYS A 82 1.83 -11.91 15.22
C CYS A 82 1.99 -13.42 15.01
N SER A 83 3.18 -13.87 14.60
CA SER A 83 3.46 -15.29 14.40
C SER A 83 3.41 -16.07 15.72
N SER A 84 3.94 -15.52 16.81
CA SER A 84 3.87 -16.13 18.15
C SER A 84 2.44 -16.28 18.67
N ARG A 85 1.60 -15.26 18.45
CA ARG A 85 0.17 -15.28 18.82
C ARG A 85 -0.66 -16.23 17.96
N ALA A 86 -0.37 -16.29 16.66
CA ALA A 86 -0.98 -17.29 15.78
C ALA A 86 -0.59 -18.72 16.22
N ALA A 87 0.67 -18.93 16.62
CA ALA A 87 1.16 -20.22 17.10
C ALA A 87 0.56 -20.66 18.44
N SER A 88 0.18 -19.72 19.31
CA SER A 88 -0.53 -20.01 20.57
C SER A 88 -2.03 -20.31 20.36
N GLY A 89 -2.53 -20.30 19.12
CA GLY A 89 -3.92 -20.56 18.78
C GLY A 89 -4.85 -19.35 19.00
N GLU A 90 -4.29 -18.16 19.22
CA GLU A 90 -5.06 -16.93 19.37
C GLU A 90 -5.67 -16.50 18.02
N LYS A 91 -6.94 -16.10 18.02
CA LYS A 91 -7.57 -15.47 16.85
C LYS A 91 -7.12 -14.02 16.76
N LEU A 92 -6.26 -13.71 15.80
CA LEU A 92 -5.80 -12.34 15.55
C LEU A 92 -6.96 -11.44 15.12
N PRO A 93 -7.09 -10.22 15.66
CA PRO A 93 -8.12 -9.29 15.25
C PRO A 93 -7.82 -8.79 13.83
N VAL A 94 -8.77 -8.90 12.91
CA VAL A 94 -8.60 -8.48 11.51
C VAL A 94 -9.34 -7.16 11.27
N ALA A 95 -8.68 -6.23 10.58
CA ALA A 95 -9.26 -5.00 10.10
C ALA A 95 -8.96 -4.80 8.61
N LYS A 96 -9.88 -4.14 7.89
CA LYS A 96 -9.62 -3.66 6.53
C LYS A 96 -8.95 -2.30 6.60
N LYS A 97 -7.82 -2.16 5.92
CA LYS A 97 -7.02 -0.94 5.94
C LYS A 97 -6.62 -0.54 4.53
N ARG A 98 -6.71 0.76 4.26
CA ARG A 98 -6.13 1.41 3.08
C ARG A 98 -4.70 1.84 3.42
N VAL A 99 -3.75 1.49 2.57
CA VAL A 99 -2.31 1.79 2.73
C VAL A 99 -1.96 3.06 1.97
#